data_AF-A0A451AC53-F1
#
_entry.id   AF-A0A451AC53-F1
#
_cell.length_a   1.000
_cell.length_b   1.000
_cell.length_c   1.000
_cell.angle_alpha   90.00
_cell.angle_beta   90.00
_cell.angle_gamma   90.00
#
_symmetry.space_group_name_H-M   'P 1'
#
loop_
_entity.id
_entity.type
_entity.pdbx_description
1 polymer ?
#
loop_
_entity_poly.entity_id
_entity_poly.type
_entity_poly.pdbx_seq_one_letter_code
_entity_poly.pdbx_strand_id
1 'polypeptide(L)'
;MIEPHDHRVALGLVREAVDAGASYRRACEILDINERTARRWKRQLQAGDGFEDQRKKSGGARRVPANKLTEEEKAQIIEVCNRVEYQSSAPSQIVPKLADEGVYIASESSFYRVLHEKNQLHRRGRARTPRTVMKPKGYKAEAPNQVWSWDITYLASAVRGSFYYLYMVEDIYSRKIVCWEVH
;
A
#
# COMPACT_ATOMS: atom_id res chain seq x y z
N MET A 1 19.55 8.26 12.81
CA MET A 1 19.36 7.63 14.14
C MET A 1 20.64 7.96 14.89
N ILE A 2 20.58 8.76 15.96
CA ILE A 2 21.80 9.19 16.69
C ILE A 2 22.33 7.98 17.46
N GLU A 3 23.57 7.58 17.19
CA GLU A 3 24.17 6.41 17.82
C GLU A 3 24.61 6.72 19.26
N PRO A 4 24.76 5.70 20.15
CA PRO A 4 25.24 5.91 21.52
C PRO A 4 26.58 6.64 21.63
N HIS A 5 27.42 6.56 20.59
CA HIS A 5 28.69 7.28 20.49
C HIS A 5 28.47 8.80 20.35
N ASP A 6 27.52 9.21 19.52
CA ASP A 6 27.20 10.62 19.27
C ASP A 6 26.73 11.34 20.53
N HIS A 7 26.03 10.64 21.44
CA HIS A 7 25.63 11.20 22.73
C HIS A 7 26.83 11.51 23.64
N ARG A 8 27.92 10.72 23.59
CA ARG A 8 29.15 11.01 24.36
C ARG A 8 29.87 12.23 23.80
N VAL A 9 30.00 12.31 22.48
CA VAL A 9 30.66 13.42 21.80
C VAL A 9 29.91 14.72 22.06
N ALA A 10 28.58 14.71 21.93
CA ALA A 10 27.73 15.87 22.23
C ALA A 10 27.89 16.34 23.69
N LEU A 11 27.91 15.43 24.67
CA LEU A 11 28.14 15.81 26.07
C LEU A 11 29.55 16.35 26.34
N GLY A 12 30.55 15.85 25.60
CA GLY A 12 31.93 16.35 25.66
C GLY A 12 32.02 17.79 25.15
N LEU A 13 31.45 18.07 23.98
CA LEU A 13 31.42 19.41 23.38
C LEU A 13 30.64 20.42 24.24
N VAL A 14 29.52 19.99 24.85
CA VAL A 14 28.77 20.84 25.81
C VAL A 14 29.63 21.18 27.03
N ARG A 15 30.42 20.22 27.53
CA ARG A 15 31.30 20.45 28.68
C ARG A 15 32.42 21.41 28.33
N GLU A 16 33.09 21.21 27.20
CA GLU A 16 34.18 22.06 26.72
C GLU A 16 33.71 23.52 26.55
N ALA A 17 32.54 23.73 25.94
CA ALA A 17 31.97 25.06 25.78
C ALA A 17 31.66 25.74 27.12
N VAL A 18 31.20 24.97 28.12
CA VAL A 18 30.90 25.49 29.45
C VAL A 18 32.17 25.81 30.23
N ASP A 19 33.21 24.97 30.13
CA ASP A 19 34.51 25.20 30.74
C ASP A 19 35.20 26.44 30.11
N ALA A 20 34.93 26.74 28.83
CA ALA A 20 35.32 27.97 28.15
C ALA A 20 34.47 29.21 28.52
N GLY A 21 33.48 29.07 29.41
CA GLY A 21 32.67 30.17 29.94
C GLY A 21 31.27 30.34 29.32
N ALA A 22 30.85 29.45 28.41
CA ALA A 22 29.50 29.51 27.84
C ALA A 22 28.44 28.99 28.83
N SER A 23 27.21 29.52 28.74
CA SER A 23 26.10 28.95 29.50
C SER A 23 25.72 27.56 28.96
N TYR A 24 25.39 26.62 29.86
CA TYR A 24 24.98 25.26 29.49
C TYR A 24 23.80 25.25 28.50
N ARG A 25 22.82 26.14 28.69
CA ARG A 25 21.68 26.30 27.79
C ARG A 25 22.13 26.68 26.38
N ARG A 26 23.05 27.64 26.26
CA ARG A 26 23.53 28.13 24.96
C ARG A 26 24.36 27.07 24.22
N ALA A 27 25.17 26.30 24.95
CA ALA A 27 25.93 25.19 24.38
C ALA A 27 24.99 24.08 23.85
N CYS A 28 23.90 23.77 24.57
CA CYS A 28 22.87 22.84 24.09
C CYS A 28 22.08 23.37 22.89
N GLU A 29 21.73 24.67 22.88
CA GLU A 29 21.04 25.33 21.75
C GLU A 29 21.84 25.26 20.45
N ILE A 30 23.17 25.44 20.49
CA ILE A 30 24.04 25.40 19.30
C ILE A 30 24.08 24.00 18.67
N LEU A 31 24.00 22.95 19.50
CA LEU A 31 23.97 21.56 19.03
C LEU A 31 22.56 21.08 18.65
N ASP A 32 21.56 21.97 18.71
CA ASP A 32 20.14 21.66 18.50
C ASP A 32 19.62 20.54 19.43
N ILE A 33 20.12 20.50 20.66
CA ILE A 33 19.74 19.53 21.69
C ILE A 33 18.99 20.25 22.80
N ASN A 34 17.82 19.75 23.17
CA ASN A 34 17.12 20.27 24.33
C ASN A 34 17.94 20.02 25.62
N GLU A 35 18.09 21.05 26.45
CA GLU A 35 18.80 20.98 27.73
C GLU A 35 18.33 19.82 28.62
N ARG A 36 17.02 19.53 28.65
CA ARG A 36 16.47 18.39 29.42
C ARG A 36 16.99 17.05 28.92
N THR A 37 17.17 16.91 27.61
CA THR A 37 17.70 15.71 26.96
C THR A 37 19.18 15.54 27.28
N ALA A 38 19.99 16.60 27.15
CA ALA A 38 21.41 16.58 27.50
C ALA A 38 21.64 16.25 28.99
N ARG A 39 20.86 16.84 29.90
CA ARG A 39 20.89 16.52 31.33
C ARG A 39 20.46 15.07 31.61
N ARG A 40 19.54 14.50 30.83
CA ARG A 40 19.13 13.08 30.94
C ARG A 40 20.28 12.16 30.52
N TRP A 41 20.92 12.44 29.39
CA TRP A 41 22.10 11.72 28.92
C TRP A 41 23.26 11.77 29.92
N LYS A 42 23.53 12.94 30.52
CA LYS A 42 24.54 13.09 31.57
C LYS A 42 24.26 12.18 32.78
N ARG A 43 23.00 12.09 33.21
CA ARG A 43 22.59 11.18 34.30
C ARG A 43 22.75 9.70 33.92
N GLN A 44 22.40 9.33 32.69
CA GLN A 44 22.58 7.95 32.19
C GLN A 44 24.07 7.56 32.11
N LEU A 45 24.94 8.49 31.71
CA LEU A 45 26.38 8.28 31.70
C LEU A 45 26.95 8.09 33.11
N GLN A 46 26.48 8.88 34.09
CA GLN A 46 26.89 8.76 35.50
C GLN A 46 26.39 7.48 36.17
N ALA A 47 25.22 6.99 35.78
CA ALA A 47 24.66 5.73 36.28
C ALA A 47 25.28 4.47 35.66
N GLY A 48 26.20 4.61 34.69
CA GLY A 48 26.81 3.48 33.99
C GLY A 48 25.90 2.74 33.01
N ASP A 49 24.68 3.24 32.78
CA ASP A 49 23.56 2.51 32.17
C ASP A 49 23.57 2.55 30.62
N GLY A 50 24.66 3.03 30.02
CA GLY A 50 24.80 3.26 28.58
C GLY A 50 23.82 4.32 28.04
N PHE A 51 23.99 4.74 26.78
CA PHE A 51 23.01 5.59 26.09
C PHE A 51 21.98 4.76 25.31
N GLU A 52 21.61 3.60 25.85
CA GLU A 52 20.61 2.77 25.21
C GLU A 52 19.24 3.45 25.23
N ASP A 53 18.48 3.31 24.14
CA ASP A 53 17.12 3.80 24.07
C ASP A 53 16.21 3.00 25.02
N GLN A 54 15.99 3.57 26.21
CA GLN A 54 15.15 2.97 27.23
C GLN A 54 13.66 2.93 26.85
N ARG A 55 13.22 3.53 25.73
CA ARG A 55 11.84 3.34 25.23
C ARG A 55 11.52 1.87 25.01
N LYS A 56 12.49 1.07 24.52
CA LYS A 56 12.33 -0.38 24.37
C LYS A 56 12.24 -1.13 25.70
N LYS A 57 12.81 -0.58 26.77
CA LYS A 57 12.75 -1.13 28.15
C LYS A 57 11.56 -0.58 28.95
N SER A 58 10.97 0.55 28.54
CA SER A 58 9.80 1.13 29.17
C SER A 58 8.59 0.20 29.03
N GLY A 59 7.78 0.08 30.10
CA GLY A 59 6.70 -0.91 30.20
C GLY A 59 5.68 -0.89 29.06
N GLY A 60 5.62 0.17 28.25
CA GLY A 60 4.80 0.24 27.03
C GLY A 60 5.23 -0.76 25.95
N ALA A 61 6.51 -1.10 25.84
CA ALA A 61 6.99 -2.10 24.87
C ALA A 61 6.61 -3.54 25.24
N ARG A 62 6.32 -3.81 26.52
CA ARG A 62 5.87 -5.13 27.02
C ARG A 62 4.36 -5.25 27.13
N ARG A 63 3.60 -4.15 27.01
CA ARG A 63 2.14 -4.22 27.07
C ARG A 63 1.60 -4.82 25.78
N VAL A 64 1.32 -6.11 25.83
CA VAL A 64 0.51 -6.78 24.81
C VAL A 64 -0.89 -6.19 24.89
N PRO A 65 -1.45 -5.63 23.80
CA PRO A 65 -2.81 -5.11 23.81
C PRO A 65 -3.80 -6.23 24.16
N ALA A 66 -4.81 -5.93 24.98
CA ALA A 66 -5.84 -6.91 25.33
C ALA A 66 -6.59 -7.45 24.09
N ASN A 67 -6.69 -6.63 23.04
CA ASN A 67 -7.36 -6.98 21.78
C ASN A 67 -6.43 -7.71 20.79
N LYS A 68 -5.28 -8.21 21.25
CA LYS A 68 -4.37 -8.96 20.39
C LYS A 68 -4.95 -10.35 20.17
N LEU A 69 -5.13 -10.71 18.90
CA LEU A 69 -5.57 -12.05 18.52
C LEU A 69 -4.65 -13.11 19.11
N THR A 70 -5.26 -14.12 19.72
CA THR A 70 -4.54 -15.30 20.20
C THR A 70 -4.08 -16.15 19.01
N GLU A 71 -3.15 -17.06 19.23
CA GLU A 71 -2.68 -17.93 18.15
C GLU A 71 -3.77 -18.93 17.72
N GLU A 72 -4.69 -19.29 18.63
CA GLU A 72 -5.87 -20.10 18.31
C GLU A 72 -6.82 -19.36 17.36
N GLU A 73 -7.13 -18.08 17.63
CA GLU A 73 -8.00 -17.28 16.76
C GLU A 73 -7.37 -17.09 15.37
N LYS A 74 -6.05 -16.90 15.30
CA LYS A 74 -5.33 -16.83 14.01
C LYS A 74 -5.40 -18.15 13.26
N ALA A 75 -5.26 -19.29 13.95
CA ALA A 75 -5.38 -20.60 13.34
C ALA A 75 -6.80 -20.81 12.78
N GLN A 76 -7.83 -20.40 13.53
CA GLN A 76 -9.21 -20.45 13.09
C GLN A 76 -9.46 -19.60 11.83
N ILE A 77 -8.90 -18.38 11.77
CA ILE A 77 -8.97 -17.53 10.56
C ILE A 77 -8.38 -18.25 9.34
N ILE A 78 -7.22 -18.87 9.49
CA ILE A 78 -6.53 -19.59 8.40
C ILE A 78 -7.35 -20.81 7.97
N GLU A 79 -7.89 -21.57 8.92
CA GLU A 79 -8.73 -22.73 8.63
C GLU A 79 -9.95 -22.30 7.81
N VAL A 80 -10.70 -21.30 8.27
CA VAL A 80 -11.89 -20.80 7.58
C VAL A 80 -11.57 -20.31 6.18
N CYS A 81 -10.49 -19.54 6.00
CA CYS A 81 -10.07 -19.04 4.69
C CYS A 81 -9.66 -20.15 3.71
N ASN A 82 -9.32 -21.35 4.20
CA ASN A 82 -8.89 -22.49 3.39
C ASN A 82 -10.00 -23.55 3.22
N ARG A 83 -11.19 -23.37 3.80
CA ARG A 83 -12.36 -24.21 3.52
C ARG A 83 -12.80 -24.07 2.07
N VAL A 84 -13.35 -25.14 1.50
CA VAL A 84 -13.75 -25.22 0.08
C VAL A 84 -14.71 -24.10 -0.33
N GLU A 85 -15.62 -23.70 0.58
CA GLU A 85 -16.61 -22.64 0.37
C GLU A 85 -15.97 -21.24 0.25
N TYR A 86 -14.84 -21.03 0.92
CA TYR A 86 -14.20 -19.72 1.07
C TYR A 86 -12.85 -19.62 0.34
N GLN A 87 -12.31 -20.73 -0.19
CA GLN A 87 -10.98 -20.80 -0.80
C GLN A 87 -10.75 -19.73 -1.90
N SER A 88 -11.78 -19.44 -2.69
CA SER A 88 -11.76 -18.47 -3.80
C SER A 88 -12.29 -17.08 -3.42
N SER A 89 -12.76 -16.90 -2.18
CA SER A 89 -13.34 -15.65 -1.70
C SER A 89 -12.28 -14.77 -1.04
N ALA A 90 -12.44 -13.45 -1.16
CA ALA A 90 -11.61 -12.50 -0.42
C ALA A 90 -12.11 -12.34 1.02
N PRO A 91 -11.28 -11.88 1.98
CA PRO A 91 -11.73 -11.55 3.33
C PRO A 91 -12.94 -10.62 3.38
N SER A 92 -13.03 -9.66 2.46
CA SER A 92 -14.19 -8.77 2.29
C SER A 92 -15.51 -9.49 1.98
N GLN A 93 -15.45 -10.73 1.49
CA GLN A 93 -16.61 -11.59 1.22
C GLN A 93 -16.81 -12.65 2.30
N ILE A 94 -15.72 -13.14 2.90
CA ILE A 94 -15.76 -14.17 3.94
C ILE A 94 -16.37 -13.59 5.23
N VAL A 95 -15.91 -12.41 5.68
CA VAL A 95 -16.35 -11.83 6.95
C VAL A 95 -17.85 -11.53 6.98
N PRO A 96 -18.47 -10.91 5.94
CA PRO A 96 -19.92 -10.74 5.92
C PRO A 96 -20.70 -12.07 5.93
N LYS A 97 -20.25 -13.09 5.18
CA LYS A 97 -20.90 -14.40 5.16
C LYS A 97 -20.89 -15.08 6.53
N LEU A 98 -19.75 -15.01 7.23
CA LEU A 98 -19.65 -15.51 8.60
C LEU A 98 -20.58 -14.73 9.54
N ALA A 99 -20.69 -13.42 9.37
CA ALA A 99 -21.60 -12.59 10.16
C ALA A 99 -23.06 -12.93 9.90
N ASP A 100 -23.45 -13.23 8.65
CA ASP A 100 -24.79 -13.71 8.29
C ASP A 100 -25.10 -15.06 8.97
N GLU A 101 -24.09 -15.91 9.18
CA GLU A 101 -24.17 -17.17 9.94
C GLU A 101 -24.08 -16.97 11.46
N GLY A 102 -23.94 -15.73 11.94
CA GLY A 102 -23.80 -15.40 13.37
C GLY A 102 -22.43 -15.71 13.98
N VAL A 103 -21.43 -15.99 13.15
CA VAL A 103 -20.06 -16.34 13.58
C VAL A 103 -19.16 -15.11 13.45
N TYR A 104 -18.63 -14.64 14.58
CA TYR A 104 -17.63 -13.57 14.60
C TYR A 104 -16.29 -14.09 15.14
N ILE A 105 -15.25 -14.01 14.30
CA ILE A 105 -13.87 -14.38 14.68
C ILE A 105 -13.02 -13.12 14.86
N ALA A 106 -13.00 -12.24 13.86
CA ALA A 106 -12.23 -11.00 13.89
C ALA A 106 -12.71 -10.01 12.81
N SER A 107 -12.22 -8.77 12.88
CA SER A 107 -12.45 -7.77 11.83
C SER A 107 -11.81 -8.16 10.50
N GLU A 108 -12.33 -7.63 9.39
CA GLU A 108 -11.75 -7.80 8.04
C GLU A 108 -10.26 -7.41 7.98
N SER A 109 -9.88 -6.31 8.64
CA SER A 109 -8.48 -5.86 8.70
C SER A 109 -7.57 -6.88 9.41
N SER A 110 -8.10 -7.59 10.39
CA SER A 110 -7.40 -8.66 11.09
C SER A 110 -7.20 -9.88 10.20
N PHE A 111 -8.22 -10.27 9.43
CA PHE A 111 -8.10 -11.35 8.44
C PHE A 111 -6.99 -11.04 7.44
N TYR A 112 -6.97 -9.83 6.88
CA TYR A 112 -5.92 -9.41 5.96
C TYR A 112 -4.52 -9.46 6.59
N ARG A 113 -4.37 -8.99 7.84
CA ARG A 113 -3.09 -9.05 8.56
C ARG A 113 -2.62 -10.49 8.78
N VAL A 114 -3.50 -11.39 9.21
CA VAL A 114 -3.15 -12.81 9.44
C VAL A 114 -2.79 -13.51 8.14
N LEU A 115 -3.57 -13.30 7.07
CA LEU A 115 -3.26 -13.86 5.76
C LEU A 115 -1.95 -13.30 5.19
N HIS A 116 -1.64 -12.02 5.43
CA HIS A 116 -0.37 -11.42 5.04
C HIS A 116 0.80 -12.02 5.82
N GLU A 117 0.70 -12.18 7.14
CA GLU A 117 1.72 -12.83 7.99
C GLU A 117 2.04 -14.27 7.51
N LYS A 118 1.05 -14.99 6.98
CA LYS A 118 1.21 -16.35 6.45
C LYS A 118 1.47 -16.42 4.95
N ASN A 119 1.66 -15.28 4.29
CA ASN A 119 1.85 -15.16 2.84
C ASN A 119 0.74 -15.87 2.03
N GLN A 120 -0.50 -15.84 2.51
CA GLN A 120 -1.69 -16.44 1.86
C GLN A 120 -2.59 -15.40 1.18
N LEU A 121 -2.12 -14.17 1.07
CA LEU A 121 -2.77 -13.07 0.35
C LEU A 121 -2.44 -13.14 -1.14
N HIS A 122 -2.69 -14.31 -1.73
CA HIS A 122 -2.57 -14.52 -3.16
C HIS A 122 -3.91 -14.27 -3.85
N ARG A 123 -3.87 -14.09 -5.18
CA ARG A 123 -5.07 -13.86 -5.96
C ARG A 123 -5.96 -15.12 -5.93
N ARG A 124 -7.11 -15.02 -5.27
CA ARG A 124 -8.08 -16.12 -5.08
C ARG A 124 -9.16 -16.19 -6.16
N GLY A 125 -9.18 -15.24 -7.10
CA GLY A 125 -10.17 -15.16 -8.18
C GLY A 125 -9.70 -15.76 -9.51
N ARG A 126 -10.66 -16.13 -10.37
CA ARG A 126 -10.43 -16.70 -11.72
C ARG A 126 -9.84 -15.73 -12.74
N ALA A 127 -9.75 -14.44 -12.40
CA ALA A 127 -9.28 -13.43 -13.33
C ALA A 127 -7.79 -13.66 -13.66
N ARG A 128 -7.48 -13.72 -14.96
CA ARG A 128 -6.10 -13.89 -15.45
C ARG A 128 -5.21 -12.77 -14.95
N THR A 129 -3.94 -13.08 -14.64
CA THR A 129 -2.91 -12.08 -14.34
C THR A 129 -2.90 -11.02 -15.44
N PRO A 130 -2.83 -9.71 -15.10
CA PRO A 130 -2.67 -8.68 -16.11
C PRO A 130 -1.48 -9.04 -17.00
N ARG A 131 -1.75 -9.26 -18.28
CA ARG A 131 -0.71 -9.57 -19.25
C ARG A 131 -0.29 -8.27 -19.90
N THR A 132 1.01 -8.02 -19.98
CA THR A 132 1.54 -6.98 -20.85
C THR A 132 1.28 -7.40 -22.29
N VAL A 133 0.22 -6.87 -22.90
CA VAL A 133 -0.03 -7.09 -24.33
C VAL A 133 0.65 -5.97 -25.12
N MET A 134 1.42 -6.36 -26.15
CA MET A 134 2.07 -5.41 -27.04
C MET A 134 1.03 -4.52 -27.68
N LYS A 135 1.29 -3.21 -27.70
CA LYS A 135 0.44 -2.26 -28.43
C LYS A 135 0.46 -2.63 -29.92
N PRO A 136 -0.69 -2.63 -30.62
CA PRO A 136 -0.72 -2.81 -32.06
C PRO A 136 0.13 -1.73 -32.74
N LYS A 137 0.71 -2.06 -33.89
CA LYS A 137 1.49 -1.12 -34.69
C LYS A 137 0.57 0.02 -35.15
N GLY A 138 0.91 1.26 -34.77
CA GLY A 138 0.20 2.44 -35.24
C GLY A 138 0.57 2.77 -36.69
N TYR A 139 -0.40 3.23 -37.47
CA TYR A 139 -0.20 3.74 -38.83
C TYR A 139 -0.45 5.24 -38.86
N LYS A 140 0.34 5.97 -39.66
CA LYS A 140 0.22 7.42 -39.89
C LYS A 140 0.03 7.64 -41.39
N ALA A 141 -0.93 8.47 -41.77
CA ALA A 141 -1.10 8.93 -43.14
C ALA A 141 -0.59 10.38 -43.27
N GLU A 142 0.08 10.68 -44.38
CA GLU A 142 0.61 12.02 -44.71
C GLU A 142 -0.13 12.67 -45.88
N ALA A 143 -0.92 11.88 -46.62
CA ALA A 143 -1.80 12.32 -47.70
C ALA A 143 -3.09 11.48 -47.75
N PRO A 144 -4.15 11.96 -48.44
CA PRO A 144 -5.36 11.16 -48.68
C PRO A 144 -5.06 9.86 -49.44
N ASN A 145 -5.87 8.82 -49.21
CA ASN A 145 -5.81 7.49 -49.84
C ASN A 145 -4.54 6.67 -49.51
N GLN A 146 -3.90 6.92 -48.37
CA GLN A 146 -2.75 6.12 -47.92
C GLN A 146 -3.13 5.07 -46.87
N VAL A 147 -4.04 5.40 -45.97
CA VAL A 147 -4.49 4.51 -44.89
C VAL A 147 -5.98 4.70 -44.70
N TRP A 148 -6.72 3.59 -44.73
CA TRP A 148 -8.14 3.57 -44.46
C TRP A 148 -8.41 2.89 -43.12
N SER A 149 -9.37 3.44 -42.38
CA SER A 149 -9.94 2.81 -41.19
C SER A 149 -11.35 2.36 -41.53
N TRP A 150 -11.78 1.23 -40.98
CA TRP A 150 -13.15 0.77 -41.12
C TRP A 150 -13.71 0.45 -39.74
N ASP A 151 -15.01 0.66 -39.58
CA ASP A 151 -15.74 0.33 -38.36
C ASP A 151 -17.16 -0.12 -38.70
N ILE A 152 -17.79 -0.85 -37.78
CA ILE A 152 -19.20 -1.25 -37.87
C ILE A 152 -19.98 -0.53 -36.79
N THR A 153 -20.91 0.33 -37.21
CA THR A 153 -21.80 1.05 -36.31
C THR A 153 -23.20 0.42 -36.31
N TYR A 154 -23.72 0.17 -35.11
CA TYR A 154 -25.08 -0.33 -34.91
C TYR A 154 -26.04 0.85 -34.97
N LEU A 155 -26.91 0.85 -35.98
CA LEU A 155 -27.97 1.84 -36.13
C LEU A 155 -29.27 1.28 -35.58
N ALA A 156 -29.99 2.10 -34.81
CA ALA A 156 -31.28 1.72 -34.26
C ALA A 156 -32.29 1.45 -35.38
N SER A 157 -33.02 0.34 -35.28
CA SER A 157 -34.16 0.06 -36.17
C SER A 157 -35.49 0.40 -35.48
N ALA A 158 -36.59 0.38 -36.25
CA ALA A 158 -37.94 0.54 -35.71
C ALA A 158 -38.39 -0.67 -34.84
N VAL A 159 -37.71 -1.82 -34.95
CA VAL A 159 -38.05 -3.04 -34.22
C VAL A 159 -37.09 -3.21 -33.04
N ARG A 160 -37.65 -3.30 -31.83
CA ARG A 160 -36.86 -3.46 -30.61
C ARG A 160 -36.07 -4.78 -30.65
N GLY A 161 -34.76 -4.67 -30.47
CA GLY A 161 -33.85 -5.82 -30.51
C GLY A 161 -33.29 -6.14 -31.90
N SER A 162 -33.69 -5.37 -32.93
CA SER A 162 -33.10 -5.42 -34.27
C SER A 162 -32.31 -4.15 -34.54
N PHE A 163 -31.18 -4.30 -35.22
CA PHE A 163 -30.27 -3.21 -35.58
C PHE A 163 -29.90 -3.33 -37.04
N TYR A 164 -29.68 -2.19 -37.70
CA TYR A 164 -28.95 -2.16 -38.95
C TYR A 164 -27.46 -2.04 -38.67
N TYR A 165 -26.64 -2.65 -39.51
CA TYR A 165 -25.19 -2.64 -39.38
C TYR A 165 -24.62 -1.77 -40.49
N LEU A 166 -24.17 -0.57 -40.12
CA LEU A 166 -23.43 0.30 -41.03
C LEU A 166 -21.97 -0.15 -41.07
N TYR A 167 -21.57 -0.73 -42.19
CA TYR A 167 -20.17 -0.96 -42.53
C TYR A 167 -19.65 0.30 -43.18
N MET A 168 -18.64 0.95 -42.60
CA MET A 168 -18.10 2.20 -43.12
C MET A 168 -16.59 2.12 -43.23
N VAL A 169 -16.05 2.62 -44.34
CA VAL A 169 -14.62 2.79 -44.57
C VAL A 169 -14.33 4.27 -44.76
N GLU A 170 -13.43 4.81 -43.94
CA GLU A 170 -13.03 6.22 -43.90
C GLU A 170 -11.53 6.34 -44.19
N ASP A 171 -11.16 7.35 -44.98
CA ASP A 171 -9.77 7.76 -45.13
C ASP A 171 -9.29 8.57 -43.92
N ILE A 172 -8.24 8.10 -43.24
CA ILE A 172 -7.84 8.67 -41.93
C ILE A 172 -7.25 10.08 -42.04
N TYR A 173 -6.75 10.46 -43.21
CA TYR A 173 -6.15 11.78 -43.44
C TYR A 173 -7.24 12.82 -43.78
N SER A 174 -8.05 12.54 -44.80
CA SER A 174 -9.07 13.46 -45.31
C SER A 174 -10.39 13.41 -44.55
N ARG A 175 -10.61 12.37 -43.72
CA ARG A 175 -11.85 12.13 -42.99
C ARG A 175 -13.08 11.91 -43.87
N LYS A 176 -12.85 11.55 -45.14
CA LYS A 176 -13.92 11.27 -46.09
C LYS A 176 -14.29 9.79 -46.05
N ILE A 177 -15.58 9.52 -46.15
CA ILE A 177 -16.10 8.17 -46.34
C ILE A 177 -15.77 7.73 -47.77
N VAL A 178 -15.05 6.62 -47.90
CA VAL A 178 -14.62 6.04 -49.17
C VAL A 178 -15.61 4.97 -49.62
N CYS A 179 -16.19 4.22 -48.68
CA CYS A 179 -17.18 3.18 -48.94
C CYS A 179 -18.13 3.04 -47.74
N TRP A 180 -19.39 2.68 -48.00
CA TRP A 180 -20.32 2.30 -46.95
C TRP A 180 -21.38 1.32 -47.48
N GLU A 181 -21.86 0.45 -46.59
CA GLU A 181 -22.95 -0.49 -46.84
C GLU A 181 -23.77 -0.69 -45.56
N VAL A 182 -25.07 -0.95 -45.69
CA VAL A 182 -25.99 -1.17 -44.56
C VAL A 182 -26.68 -2.51 -44.73
N HIS A 183 -26.62 -3.35 -43.69
CA HIS A 183 -27.29 -4.65 -43.61
C HIS A 183 -28.31 -4.70 -42.47
#